data_AF-M8CNB6-F1
#
_entry.id   AF-M8CNB6-F1
#
_cell.length_a   1.000
_cell.length_b   1.000
_cell.length_c   1.000
_cell.angle_alpha   90.00
_cell.angle_beta   90.00
_cell.angle_gamma   90.00
#
_symmetry.space_group_name_H-M   'P 1'
#
loop_
_entity.id
_entity.type
_entity.pdbx_description
1 polymer ?
#
loop_
_entity_poly.entity_id
_entity_poly.type
_entity_poly.pdbx_seq_one_letter_code
_entity_poly.pdbx_strand_id
1 'polypeptide(L)'
;MTPRLALRYIQSSRLAAPDASLQRQFCLIKTSDKVRWPVLVLAILASVVGSQAIISGTFSIINQSQSLSCFPRVKVVHTSEKIHGQIYIPEINWLLMILCIAVTVGFRDTKHMGNASGLAVITVMLVTTFLTSLVIMVCWHKPPLLALGFLLFFGSVEALYFSASLIKFLEGAWLPILLALILMAVMLVWHITTIKKYEFDLQNKVTLEWLLALGDKLGMVRVPGIGLVYTDLTSGVPANFSRFVTNLPAFHKVLVFVCVKSVPVPYVFPAERYLVGRVGPPGHRSYRCIVRSGYRDVHQDVDSFETELIESLAMFIKLNASYRCSEVSQSATLEEWEPGLTVIGSNTLRDHASYDWRDGVRHSAASVEVADSPGGTGLEYNSSKQVRFFIDSLVVSPEADKQVAEELEALAAAREAGTAFILGHSHVQCKPGSSVVKKLTVVGYNFLRRNCRGPDVVLRVPPASLLEVGMVYVL
;
A
#
# COMPACT_ATOMS: atom_id res chain seq x y z
N MET A 1 -27.20 11.85 7.40
CA MET A 1 -26.91 13.12 8.09
C MET A 1 -27.64 14.34 7.49
N THR A 2 -28.35 14.18 6.37
CA THR A 2 -28.88 15.24 5.51
C THR A 2 -30.24 15.87 5.88
N PRO A 3 -31.17 15.25 6.65
CA PRO A 3 -32.44 15.92 6.97
C PRO A 3 -32.33 16.94 8.13
N ARG A 4 -31.44 16.69 9.10
CA ARG A 4 -31.33 17.51 10.32
C ARG A 4 -30.52 18.80 10.14
N LEU A 5 -29.57 18.82 9.19
CA LEU A 5 -28.85 20.05 8.83
C LEU A 5 -29.74 21.04 8.07
N ALA A 6 -30.62 20.54 7.19
CA ALA A 6 -31.59 21.37 6.48
C ALA A 6 -32.58 22.06 7.44
N LEU A 7 -33.07 21.32 8.44
CA LEU A 7 -33.97 21.84 9.47
C LEU A 7 -33.28 22.90 10.37
N ARG A 8 -32.01 22.70 10.72
CA ARG A 8 -31.24 23.70 11.49
C ARG A 8 -30.97 25.00 10.72
N TYR A 9 -30.74 24.94 9.40
CA TYR A 9 -30.61 26.13 8.55
C TYR A 9 -31.93 26.90 8.39
N ILE A 10 -33.06 26.19 8.32
CA ILE A 10 -34.41 26.80 8.30
C ILE A 10 -34.73 27.46 9.64
N GLN A 11 -34.23 26.90 10.75
CA GLN A 11 -34.48 27.41 12.10
C GLN A 11 -33.54 28.58 12.46
N SER A 12 -32.28 28.58 12.01
CA SER A 12 -31.34 29.69 12.23
C SER A 12 -31.69 30.94 11.41
N SER A 13 -32.34 30.78 10.25
CA SER A 13 -32.84 31.89 9.44
C SER A 13 -34.09 32.56 10.00
N ARG A 14 -34.82 31.91 10.93
CA ARG A 14 -36.00 32.50 11.61
C ARG A 14 -35.67 33.20 12.94
N LEU A 15 -34.53 32.91 13.56
CA LEU A 15 -34.18 33.41 14.91
C LEU A 15 -33.13 34.54 14.92
N ALA A 16 -32.53 34.89 13.77
CA ALA A 16 -31.51 35.94 13.68
C ALA A 16 -32.10 37.32 13.36
N ALA A 17 -32.70 37.96 14.37
CA ALA A 17 -32.75 39.41 14.52
C ALA A 17 -32.63 39.70 16.02
N PRO A 18 -31.54 40.32 16.52
CA PRO A 18 -31.03 41.61 16.07
C PRO A 18 -29.49 41.69 16.08
N ASP A 19 -28.83 41.62 14.92
CA ASP A 19 -27.41 42.00 14.85
C ASP A 19 -27.05 42.60 13.48
N ALA A 20 -26.74 43.90 13.49
CA ALA A 20 -26.61 44.77 12.32
C ALA A 20 -25.48 44.38 11.34
N SER A 21 -24.61 43.43 11.71
CA SER A 21 -23.50 42.97 10.87
C SER A 21 -23.91 41.90 9.85
N LEU A 22 -24.87 41.02 10.16
CA LEU A 22 -25.36 40.00 9.22
C LEU A 22 -26.30 40.59 8.16
N GLN A 23 -26.97 41.69 8.51
CA GLN A 23 -27.83 42.43 7.60
C GLN A 23 -27.04 42.91 6.38
N ARG A 24 -25.80 43.40 6.52
CA ARG A 24 -25.06 43.96 5.37
C ARG A 24 -24.59 42.93 4.34
N GLN A 25 -24.33 41.69 4.75
CA GLN A 25 -23.82 40.65 3.85
C GLN A 25 -24.94 39.92 3.08
N PHE A 26 -26.16 39.87 3.63
CA PHE A 26 -27.34 39.31 2.94
C PHE A 26 -28.30 40.36 2.36
N CYS A 27 -28.28 41.62 2.83
CA CYS A 27 -29.13 42.71 2.31
C CYS A 27 -28.63 43.31 0.99
N LEU A 28 -27.41 42.98 0.55
CA LEU A 28 -26.93 43.42 -0.78
C LEU A 28 -27.62 42.72 -1.95
N ILE A 29 -28.36 41.64 -1.69
CA ILE A 29 -29.26 41.06 -2.69
C ILE A 29 -30.70 41.41 -2.30
N LYS A 30 -31.08 42.67 -2.52
CA LYS A 30 -32.49 43.08 -2.73
C LYS A 30 -33.01 42.41 -4.01
N THR A 31 -33.12 41.09 -4.01
CA THR A 31 -33.81 40.35 -5.06
C THR A 31 -35.29 40.36 -4.72
N SER A 32 -36.13 40.57 -5.75
CA SER A 32 -37.60 40.42 -5.65
C SER A 32 -37.95 39.13 -4.91
N ASP A 33 -39.02 39.12 -4.11
CA ASP A 33 -39.46 37.96 -3.30
C ASP A 33 -39.56 36.65 -4.10
N LYS A 34 -39.78 36.76 -5.42
CA LYS A 34 -39.84 35.63 -6.36
C LYS A 34 -38.48 34.97 -6.64
N VAL A 35 -37.37 35.69 -6.52
CA VAL A 35 -36.00 35.21 -6.85
C VAL A 35 -35.26 34.67 -5.61
N ARG A 36 -35.72 35.03 -4.40
CA ARG A 36 -35.12 34.56 -3.14
C ARG A 36 -35.17 33.04 -2.95
N TRP A 37 -36.30 32.41 -3.33
CA TRP A 37 -36.48 30.95 -3.22
C TRP A 37 -35.54 30.17 -4.16
N PRO A 38 -35.43 30.51 -5.46
CA PRO A 38 -34.43 29.90 -6.35
C PRO A 38 -32.99 30.02 -5.83
N VAL A 39 -32.58 31.20 -5.36
CA VAL A 39 -31.21 31.43 -4.85
C VAL A 39 -30.94 30.58 -3.60
N LEU A 40 -31.91 30.44 -2.71
CA LEU A 40 -31.77 29.58 -1.52
C LEU A 40 -31.59 28.10 -1.90
N VAL A 41 -32.41 27.60 -2.84
CA VAL A 41 -32.30 26.22 -3.33
C VAL A 41 -30.92 25.98 -3.96
N LEU A 42 -30.46 26.93 -4.78
CA LEU A 42 -29.15 26.85 -5.43
C LEU A 42 -28.00 26.85 -4.40
N ALA A 43 -28.09 27.68 -3.35
CA ALA A 43 -27.11 27.73 -2.27
C ALA A 43 -27.05 26.40 -1.47
N ILE A 44 -28.20 25.78 -1.19
CA ILE A 44 -28.27 24.47 -0.53
C ILE A 44 -27.66 23.38 -1.42
N LEU A 45 -28.00 23.36 -2.71
CA LEU A 45 -27.43 22.41 -3.66
C LEU A 45 -25.91 22.57 -3.77
N ALA A 46 -25.41 23.81 -3.83
CA ALA A 46 -23.98 24.10 -3.85
C ALA A 46 -23.27 23.59 -2.56
N SER A 47 -23.89 23.78 -1.39
CA SER A 47 -23.37 23.27 -0.11
C SER A 47 -23.32 21.74 -0.07
N VAL A 48 -24.34 21.06 -0.63
CA VAL A 48 -24.37 19.60 -0.74
C VAL A 48 -23.25 19.10 -1.65
N VAL A 49 -23.07 19.70 -2.83
CA VAL A 49 -22.01 19.33 -3.78
C VAL A 49 -20.62 19.55 -3.17
N GLY A 50 -20.39 20.69 -2.50
CA GLY A 50 -19.14 20.97 -1.81
C GLY A 50 -18.83 19.96 -0.70
N SER A 51 -19.85 19.57 0.08
CA SER A 51 -19.69 18.54 1.12
C SER A 51 -19.31 17.18 0.54
N GLN A 52 -19.94 16.78 -0.58
CA GLN A 52 -19.61 15.53 -1.26
C GLN A 52 -18.17 15.54 -1.80
N ALA A 53 -17.73 16.65 -2.41
CA ALA A 53 -16.37 16.78 -2.92
C ALA A 53 -15.31 16.61 -1.81
N ILE A 54 -15.53 17.22 -0.62
CA ILE A 54 -14.61 17.08 0.52
C ILE A 54 -14.56 15.65 1.05
N ILE A 55 -15.71 14.97 1.14
CA ILE A 55 -15.79 13.58 1.60
C ILE A 55 -15.03 12.66 0.63
N SER A 56 -15.30 12.76 -0.68
CA SER A 56 -14.59 11.98 -1.70
C SER A 56 -13.10 12.28 -1.73
N GLY A 57 -12.70 13.56 -1.61
CA GLY A 57 -11.29 13.96 -1.53
C GLY A 57 -10.58 13.35 -0.31
N THR A 58 -11.25 13.30 0.84
CA THR A 58 -10.72 12.69 2.07
C THR A 58 -10.47 11.20 1.89
N PHE A 59 -11.38 10.47 1.23
CA PHE A 59 -11.17 9.05 0.94
C PHE A 59 -9.96 8.81 0.04
N SER A 60 -9.74 9.66 -0.96
CA SER A 60 -8.56 9.58 -1.84
C SER A 60 -7.26 9.82 -1.07
N ILE A 61 -7.21 10.85 -0.22
CA ILE A 61 -6.01 11.19 0.58
C ILE A 61 -5.67 10.05 1.56
N ILE A 62 -6.67 9.45 2.20
CA ILE A 62 -6.45 8.34 3.14
C ILE A 62 -5.96 7.09 2.40
N ASN A 63 -6.56 6.76 1.25
CA ASN A 63 -6.12 5.62 0.46
C ASN A 63 -4.65 5.77 0.02
N GLN A 64 -4.25 6.97 -0.45
CA GLN A 64 -2.86 7.28 -0.79
C GLN A 64 -1.93 7.17 0.43
N SER A 65 -2.36 7.66 1.59
CA SER A 65 -1.60 7.59 2.83
C SER A 65 -1.40 6.15 3.33
N GLN A 66 -2.36 5.26 3.08
CA GLN A 66 -2.24 3.83 3.38
C GLN A 66 -1.24 3.13 2.47
N SER A 67 -1.24 3.44 1.17
CA SER A 67 -0.24 2.90 0.23
C SER A 67 1.18 3.27 0.62
N LEU A 68 1.38 4.45 1.23
CA LEU A 68 2.66 4.90 1.80
C LEU A 68 2.96 4.33 3.20
N SER A 69 2.12 3.44 3.75
CA SER A 69 2.23 2.92 5.12
C SER A 69 2.24 4.00 6.21
N CYS A 70 1.66 5.17 5.92
CA CYS A 70 1.57 6.32 6.84
C CYS A 70 0.25 6.38 7.61
N PHE A 71 -0.69 5.49 7.32
CA PHE A 71 -2.00 5.45 7.96
C PHE A 71 -2.39 4.01 8.33
N PRO A 72 -3.10 3.79 9.47
CA PRO A 72 -3.58 2.46 9.83
C PRO A 72 -4.48 1.84 8.76
N ARG A 73 -4.53 0.51 8.75
CA ARG A 73 -5.36 -0.25 7.82
C ARG A 73 -6.84 -0.05 8.14
N VAL A 74 -7.59 0.45 7.17
CA VAL A 74 -9.05 0.71 7.20
C VAL A 74 -9.72 0.03 6.02
N LYS A 75 -11.01 -0.29 6.13
CA LYS A 75 -11.75 -0.96 5.04
C LYS A 75 -11.94 -0.02 3.85
N VAL A 76 -11.29 -0.33 2.74
CA VAL A 76 -11.58 0.31 1.45
C VAL A 76 -12.63 -0.52 0.72
N VAL A 77 -13.77 0.10 0.40
CA VAL A 77 -14.82 -0.50 -0.45
C VAL A 77 -14.83 0.26 -1.76
N HIS A 78 -14.49 -0.43 -2.85
CA HIS A 78 -14.63 0.10 -4.19
C HIS A 78 -16.10 0.01 -4.59
N THR A 79 -16.74 1.15 -4.84
CA THR A 79 -18.20 1.20 -5.10
C THR A 79 -18.53 0.88 -6.56
N SER A 80 -17.52 0.91 -7.45
CA SER A 80 -17.67 0.56 -8.86
C SER A 80 -16.45 -0.19 -9.36
N GLU A 81 -16.67 -1.30 -10.08
CA GLU A 81 -15.61 -2.07 -10.77
C GLU A 81 -15.04 -1.31 -11.97
N LYS A 82 -15.81 -0.37 -12.56
CA LYS A 82 -15.46 0.33 -13.81
C LYS A 82 -14.84 1.73 -13.57
N ILE A 83 -15.16 2.40 -12.46
CA ILE A 83 -14.68 3.77 -12.17
C ILE A 83 -14.07 3.83 -10.76
N HIS A 84 -12.74 3.75 -10.70
CA HIS A 84 -11.97 3.65 -9.45
C HIS A 84 -11.89 4.95 -8.62
N GLY A 85 -12.32 6.09 -9.18
CA GLY A 85 -12.45 7.34 -8.42
C GLY A 85 -13.53 7.29 -7.32
N GLN A 86 -14.39 6.28 -7.35
CA GLN A 86 -15.44 6.06 -6.36
C GLN A 86 -14.98 5.12 -5.24
N ILE A 87 -14.11 5.67 -4.39
CA ILE A 87 -13.62 5.03 -3.17
C ILE A 87 -14.59 5.35 -2.04
N TYR A 88 -15.09 4.33 -1.34
CA TYR A 88 -15.90 4.51 -0.14
C TYR A 88 -15.23 3.85 1.07
N ILE A 89 -14.98 4.64 2.11
CA ILE A 89 -14.36 4.16 3.35
C ILE A 89 -15.37 4.38 4.49
N PRO A 90 -16.13 3.35 4.90
CA PRO A 90 -17.24 3.51 5.86
C PRO A 90 -16.78 4.02 7.21
N GLU A 91 -15.64 3.53 7.72
CA GLU A 91 -15.08 3.92 9.02
C GLU A 91 -14.75 5.42 9.06
N ILE A 92 -14.16 5.94 7.99
CA ILE A 92 -13.84 7.36 7.84
C ILE A 92 -15.12 8.19 7.67
N ASN A 93 -16.11 7.69 6.93
CA ASN A 93 -17.38 8.40 6.78
C ASN A 93 -18.08 8.62 8.15
N TRP A 94 -18.07 7.60 9.01
CA TRP A 94 -18.58 7.72 10.39
C TRP A 94 -17.73 8.67 11.24
N LEU A 95 -16.40 8.61 11.12
CA LEU A 95 -15.49 9.53 11.81
C LEU A 95 -15.72 10.98 11.40
N LEU A 96 -15.80 11.25 10.09
CA LEU A 96 -16.12 12.58 9.53
C LEU A 96 -17.47 13.06 10.03
N MET A 97 -18.49 12.20 10.05
CA MET A 97 -19.81 12.52 10.58
C MET A 97 -19.74 12.97 12.04
N ILE A 98 -19.10 12.19 12.91
CA ILE A 98 -18.95 12.51 14.34
C ILE A 98 -18.19 13.82 14.53
N LEU A 99 -17.07 13.99 13.82
CA LEU A 99 -16.25 15.19 13.88
C LEU A 99 -17.01 16.43 13.42
N CYS A 100 -17.77 16.35 12.33
CA CYS A 100 -18.61 17.46 11.85
C CYS A 100 -19.69 17.85 12.89
N ILE A 101 -20.33 16.88 13.57
CA ILE A 101 -21.28 17.19 14.65
C ILE A 101 -20.56 17.85 15.82
N ALA A 102 -19.42 17.31 16.24
CA ALA A 102 -18.64 17.81 17.36
C ALA A 102 -18.22 19.27 17.12
N VAL A 103 -17.68 19.58 15.93
CA VAL A 103 -17.29 20.95 15.54
C VAL A 103 -18.51 21.89 15.51
N THR A 104 -19.63 21.44 14.92
CA THR A 104 -20.86 22.26 14.83
C THR A 104 -21.44 22.58 16.22
N VAL A 105 -21.42 21.61 17.14
CA VAL A 105 -21.91 21.77 18.51
C VAL A 105 -20.94 22.57 19.38
N GLY A 106 -19.63 22.41 19.14
CA GLY A 106 -18.57 23.06 19.92
C GLY A 106 -18.47 24.57 19.65
N PHE A 107 -18.51 25.00 18.39
CA PHE A 107 -18.37 26.42 18.06
C PHE A 107 -19.65 27.21 18.29
N ARG A 108 -20.83 26.63 18.01
CA ARG A 108 -22.18 27.26 18.05
C ARG A 108 -22.36 28.52 17.19
N ASP A 109 -21.32 29.30 16.97
CA ASP A 109 -21.24 30.54 16.21
C ASP A 109 -20.53 30.35 14.86
N THR A 110 -21.20 30.80 13.79
CA THR A 110 -20.69 30.71 12.42
C THR A 110 -19.44 31.58 12.19
N LYS A 111 -19.30 32.70 12.91
CA LYS A 111 -18.16 33.63 12.77
C LYS A 111 -16.85 32.98 13.25
N HIS A 112 -16.86 32.36 14.42
CA HIS A 112 -15.70 31.65 14.98
C HIS A 112 -15.33 30.41 14.15
N MET A 113 -16.34 29.67 13.66
CA MET A 113 -16.13 28.53 12.77
C MET A 113 -15.49 28.95 11.44
N GLY A 114 -15.93 30.06 10.85
CA GLY A 114 -15.36 30.63 9.63
C GLY A 114 -13.89 31.03 9.81
N ASN A 115 -13.58 31.80 10.85
CA ASN A 115 -12.21 32.21 11.17
C ASN A 115 -11.27 31.01 11.36
N ALA A 116 -11.74 29.94 12.02
CA ALA A 116 -10.95 28.72 12.22
C ALA A 116 -10.61 28.00 10.91
N SER A 117 -11.60 27.82 10.03
CA SER A 117 -11.39 27.18 8.72
C SER A 117 -10.48 27.99 7.80
N GLY A 118 -10.56 29.33 7.87
CA GLY A 118 -9.72 30.23 7.08
C GLY A 118 -8.23 30.02 7.32
N LEU A 119 -7.81 29.87 8.59
CA LEU A 119 -6.40 29.62 8.94
C LEU A 119 -5.89 28.28 8.38
N ALA A 120 -6.71 27.23 8.44
CA ALA A 120 -6.34 25.92 7.91
C ALA A 120 -6.17 25.95 6.38
N VAL A 121 -7.08 26.61 5.66
CA VAL A 121 -7.02 26.74 4.20
C VAL A 121 -5.80 27.53 3.76
N ILE A 122 -5.53 28.70 4.37
CA ILE A 122 -4.33 29.49 3.99
C ILE A 122 -3.04 28.73 4.32
N THR A 123 -3.00 27.95 5.40
CA THR A 123 -1.83 27.13 5.74
C THR A 123 -1.58 26.07 4.65
N VAL A 124 -2.63 25.38 4.18
CA VAL A 124 -2.53 24.41 3.08
C VAL A 124 -2.11 25.07 1.78
N MET A 125 -2.63 26.27 1.47
CA MET A 125 -2.24 27.02 0.28
C MET A 125 -0.75 27.39 0.33
N LEU A 126 -0.29 27.93 1.46
CA LEU A 126 1.11 28.27 1.71
C LEU A 126 2.04 27.06 1.51
N VAL A 127 1.71 25.91 2.11
CA VAL A 127 2.46 24.66 1.95
C VAL A 127 2.46 24.21 0.48
N THR A 128 1.32 24.33 -0.20
CA THR A 128 1.20 23.96 -1.62
C THR A 128 2.02 24.88 -2.50
N THR A 129 2.12 26.18 -2.21
CA THR A 129 2.98 27.13 -2.94
C THR A 129 4.46 26.79 -2.77
N PHE A 130 4.90 26.44 -1.56
CA PHE A 130 6.26 25.93 -1.32
C PHE A 130 6.52 24.63 -2.09
N LEU A 131 5.62 23.64 -1.99
CA LEU A 131 5.76 22.37 -2.71
C LEU A 131 5.73 22.56 -4.23
N THR A 132 4.86 23.41 -4.76
CA THR A 132 4.78 23.71 -6.19
C THR A 132 6.04 24.39 -6.70
N SER A 133 6.63 25.31 -5.91
CA SER A 133 7.93 25.89 -6.23
C SER A 133 9.03 24.82 -6.30
N LEU A 134 9.04 23.84 -5.40
CA LEU A 134 9.98 22.71 -5.47
C LEU A 134 9.72 21.83 -6.70
N VAL A 135 8.46 21.59 -7.06
CA VAL A 135 8.09 20.82 -8.26
C VAL A 135 8.54 21.51 -9.55
N ILE A 136 8.42 22.84 -9.65
CA ILE A 136 8.91 23.60 -10.82
C ILE A 136 10.43 23.43 -10.99
N MET A 137 11.16 23.40 -9.87
CA MET A 137 12.62 23.23 -9.86
C MET A 137 13.05 21.78 -10.17
N VAL A 138 12.44 20.79 -9.51
CA VAL A 138 12.87 19.38 -9.55
C VAL A 138 12.22 18.60 -10.68
N CYS A 139 10.91 18.74 -10.89
CA CYS A 139 10.18 17.93 -11.86
C CYS A 139 10.13 18.57 -13.26
N TRP A 140 10.02 19.90 -13.35
CA TRP A 140 9.94 20.59 -14.64
C TRP A 140 11.28 21.11 -15.16
N HIS A 141 12.36 20.97 -14.38
CA HIS A 141 13.71 21.42 -14.74
C HIS A 141 13.75 22.87 -15.28
N LYS A 142 12.89 23.76 -14.75
CA LYS A 142 12.84 25.18 -15.13
C LYS A 142 13.90 25.96 -14.35
N PRO A 143 14.35 27.14 -14.85
CA PRO A 143 15.37 27.92 -14.15
C PRO A 143 14.90 28.28 -12.74
N PRO A 144 15.79 28.21 -11.72
CA PRO A 144 15.43 28.44 -10.33
C PRO A 144 14.90 29.86 -10.09
N LEU A 145 15.26 30.82 -10.94
CA LEU A 145 14.75 32.18 -10.90
C LEU A 145 13.24 32.26 -11.15
N LEU A 146 12.71 31.40 -12.04
CA LEU A 146 11.27 31.34 -12.31
C LEU A 146 10.50 30.75 -11.13
N ALA A 147 11.04 29.69 -10.52
CA ALA A 147 10.48 29.09 -9.31
C ALA A 147 10.49 30.09 -8.13
N LEU A 148 11.61 30.80 -7.94
CA LEU A 148 11.74 31.84 -6.93
C LEU A 148 10.78 33.01 -7.18
N GLY A 149 10.62 33.45 -8.43
CA GLY A 149 9.66 34.49 -8.81
C GLY A 149 8.22 34.10 -8.51
N PHE A 150 7.82 32.86 -8.82
CA PHE A 150 6.52 32.30 -8.45
C PHE A 150 6.33 32.28 -6.93
N LEU A 151 7.31 31.76 -6.19
CA LEU A 151 7.26 31.66 -4.73
C LEU A 151 7.18 33.03 -4.07
N LEU A 152 7.95 34.01 -4.54
CA LEU A 152 7.92 35.36 -3.99
C LEU A 152 6.59 36.05 -4.28
N PHE A 153 6.06 35.92 -5.49
CA PHE A 153 4.79 36.55 -5.85
C PHE A 153 3.61 35.94 -5.08
N PHE A 154 3.36 34.64 -5.22
CA PHE A 154 2.22 33.98 -4.57
C PHE A 154 2.45 33.82 -3.06
N GLY A 155 3.66 33.43 -2.66
CA GLY A 155 4.00 33.23 -1.25
C GLY A 155 3.97 34.53 -0.44
N SER A 156 4.27 35.69 -1.02
CA SER A 156 4.13 36.97 -0.29
C SER A 156 2.66 37.32 -0.03
N VAL A 157 1.77 37.16 -1.01
CA VAL A 157 0.32 37.38 -0.85
C VAL A 157 -0.25 36.43 0.20
N GLU A 158 0.12 35.15 0.14
CA GLU A 158 -0.33 34.14 1.09
C GLU A 158 0.24 34.36 2.49
N ALA A 159 1.53 34.73 2.60
CA ALA A 159 2.18 35.04 3.88
C ALA A 159 1.56 36.27 4.56
N LEU A 160 1.19 37.31 3.79
CA LEU A 160 0.45 38.46 4.31
C LEU A 160 -0.91 38.03 4.87
N TYR A 161 -1.66 37.21 4.12
CA TYR A 161 -2.97 36.73 4.57
C TYR A 161 -2.85 35.79 5.78
N PHE A 162 -1.82 34.94 5.81
CA PHE A 162 -1.48 34.08 6.95
C PHE A 162 -1.16 34.92 8.18
N SER A 163 -0.33 35.95 8.04
CA SER A 163 0.04 36.87 9.12
C SER A 163 -1.19 37.59 9.69
N ALA A 164 -2.09 38.05 8.82
CA ALA A 164 -3.37 38.65 9.25
C ALA A 164 -4.29 37.64 9.95
N SER A 165 -4.27 36.37 9.52
CA SER A 165 -5.10 35.30 10.09
C SER A 165 -4.56 34.78 11.43
N LEU A 166 -3.25 34.87 11.68
CA LEU A 166 -2.64 34.49 12.97
C LEU A 166 -3.13 35.35 14.14
N ILE A 167 -3.48 36.62 13.91
CA ILE A 167 -4.02 37.51 14.95
C ILE A 167 -5.36 36.95 15.49
N LYS A 168 -6.12 36.26 14.65
CA LYS A 168 -7.40 35.62 14.99
C LYS A 168 -7.25 34.21 15.55
N PHE A 169 -6.03 33.77 15.86
CA PHE A 169 -5.77 32.41 16.35
C PHE A 169 -6.54 32.09 17.64
N LEU A 170 -6.58 33.04 18.56
CA LEU A 170 -7.27 32.92 19.85
C LEU A 170 -8.80 32.91 19.72
N GLU A 171 -9.36 33.36 18.59
CA GLU A 171 -10.81 33.39 18.34
C GLU A 171 -11.38 32.05 17.86
N GLY A 172 -10.57 30.98 17.80
CA GLY A 172 -11.04 29.63 17.46
C GLY A 172 -10.18 28.84 16.48
N ALA A 173 -9.14 29.45 15.90
CA ALA A 173 -8.31 28.79 14.89
C ALA A 173 -7.34 27.73 15.45
N TRP A 174 -7.27 27.59 16.78
CA TRP A 174 -6.53 26.52 17.44
C TRP A 174 -7.14 25.13 17.19
N LEU A 175 -8.46 25.00 16.95
CA LEU A 175 -9.10 23.68 16.82
C LEU A 175 -8.61 22.90 15.57
N PRO A 176 -8.62 23.46 14.34
CA PRO A 176 -8.12 22.72 13.17
C PRO A 176 -6.64 22.34 13.29
N ILE A 177 -5.83 23.18 13.93
CA ILE A 177 -4.42 22.91 14.20
C ILE A 177 -4.26 21.77 15.21
N LEU A 178 -5.05 21.78 16.30
CA LEU A 178 -5.08 20.68 17.25
C LEU A 178 -5.50 19.36 16.59
N LEU A 179 -6.55 19.39 15.77
CA LEU A 179 -7.00 18.23 15.03
C LEU A 179 -5.91 17.71 14.07
N ALA A 180 -5.24 18.61 13.35
CA ALA A 180 -4.13 18.26 12.47
C ALA A 180 -2.96 17.65 13.25
N LEU A 181 -2.64 18.18 14.44
CA LEU A 181 -1.60 17.63 15.32
C LEU A 181 -1.96 16.23 15.81
N ILE A 182 -3.21 16.00 16.22
CA ILE A 182 -3.69 14.67 16.64
C ILE A 182 -3.57 13.66 15.50
N LEU A 183 -4.07 14.02 14.30
CA LEU A 183 -3.99 13.15 13.12
C LEU A 183 -2.53 12.89 12.71
N MET A 184 -1.69 13.93 12.75
CA MET A 184 -0.26 13.81 12.47
C MET A 184 0.42 12.88 13.49
N ALA A 185 0.14 13.00 14.79
CA ALA A 185 0.67 12.11 15.81
C ALA A 185 0.27 10.64 15.56
N VAL A 186 -0.99 10.39 15.17
CA VAL A 186 -1.46 9.05 14.79
C VAL A 186 -0.67 8.50 13.60
N MET A 187 -0.51 9.30 12.54
CA MET A 187 0.26 8.91 11.35
C MET A 187 1.74 8.65 11.68
N LEU A 188 2.35 9.51 12.50
CA LEU A 188 3.77 9.44 12.84
C LEU A 188 4.06 8.22 13.72
N VAL A 189 3.22 7.95 14.72
CA VAL A 189 3.28 6.73 15.55
C VAL A 189 3.16 5.49 14.66
N TRP A 190 2.17 5.45 13.76
CA TRP A 190 1.98 4.31 12.88
C TRP A 190 3.16 4.08 11.94
N HIS A 191 3.65 5.15 11.30
CA HIS A 191 4.73 5.09 10.34
C HIS A 191 6.06 4.65 10.97
N ILE A 192 6.46 5.27 12.10
CA ILE A 192 7.70 4.90 12.81
C ILE A 192 7.64 3.43 13.23
N THR A 193 6.54 2.98 13.83
CA THR A 193 6.44 1.59 14.29
C THR A 193 6.45 0.61 13.13
N THR A 194 5.81 0.94 12.01
CA THR A 194 5.83 0.08 10.81
C THR A 194 7.23 -0.05 10.23
N ILE A 195 7.97 1.06 10.11
CA ILE A 195 9.38 1.04 9.66
C ILE A 195 10.24 0.22 10.62
N LYS A 196 10.12 0.46 11.93
CA LYS A 196 10.95 -0.23 12.93
C LYS A 196 10.66 -1.71 13.03
N LYS A 197 9.39 -2.11 12.84
CA LYS A 197 9.00 -3.52 12.71
C LYS A 197 9.67 -4.15 11.50
N TYR A 198 9.61 -3.51 10.33
CA TYR A 198 10.23 -4.00 9.11
C TYR A 198 11.76 -4.14 9.25
N GLU A 199 12.42 -3.15 9.87
CA GLU A 199 13.85 -3.17 10.16
C GLU A 199 14.22 -4.35 11.08
N PHE A 200 13.42 -4.60 12.13
CA PHE A 200 13.61 -5.74 13.03
C PHE A 200 13.45 -7.09 12.31
N ASP A 201 12.44 -7.22 11.44
CA ASP A 201 12.24 -8.43 10.63
C ASP A 201 13.41 -8.66 9.66
N LEU A 202 14.00 -7.59 9.11
CA LEU A 202 15.14 -7.67 8.21
C LEU A 202 16.42 -8.11 8.94
N GLN A 203 16.64 -7.63 10.16
CA GLN A 203 17.80 -7.98 10.98
C GLN A 203 17.69 -9.41 11.55
N ASN A 204 16.50 -9.82 11.95
CA ASN A 204 16.24 -11.17 12.49
C ASN A 204 15.81 -12.17 11.42
N LYS A 205 16.06 -11.87 10.13
CA LYS A 205 15.84 -12.84 9.07
C LYS A 205 16.72 -14.06 9.32
N VAL A 206 16.15 -15.23 9.11
CA VAL A 206 16.85 -16.49 9.32
C VAL A 206 17.38 -16.97 7.97
N THR A 207 18.64 -17.43 7.95
CA THR A 207 19.23 -18.03 6.76
C THR A 207 18.51 -19.33 6.46
N LEU A 208 18.40 -19.65 5.18
CA LEU A 208 17.76 -20.88 4.78
C LEU A 208 18.55 -22.12 5.22
N GLU A 209 19.87 -22.00 5.25
CA GLU A 209 20.78 -23.04 5.76
C GLU A 209 20.46 -23.42 7.20
N TRP A 210 20.13 -22.43 8.04
CA TRP A 210 19.69 -22.72 9.40
C TRP A 210 18.41 -23.55 9.42
N LEU A 211 17.44 -23.25 8.55
CA LEU A 211 16.19 -24.03 8.48
C LEU A 211 16.44 -25.47 8.01
N LEU A 212 17.34 -25.66 7.04
CA LEU A 212 17.72 -26.98 6.54
C LEU A 212 18.46 -27.78 7.61
N ALA A 213 19.47 -27.19 8.25
CA ALA A 213 20.23 -27.82 9.32
C ALA A 213 19.37 -28.12 10.56
N LEU A 214 18.33 -27.30 10.81
CA LEU A 214 17.38 -27.54 11.87
C LEU A 214 16.42 -28.69 11.52
N GLY A 215 16.07 -28.85 10.25
CA GLY A 215 15.21 -29.94 9.78
C GLY A 215 15.76 -31.32 10.05
N ASP A 216 17.05 -31.50 9.78
CA ASP A 216 17.74 -32.76 10.00
C ASP A 216 17.86 -33.09 11.50
N LYS A 217 17.89 -32.06 12.37
CA LYS A 217 18.03 -32.21 13.83
C LYS A 217 16.71 -32.40 14.57
N LEU A 218 15.65 -31.74 14.13
CA LEU A 218 14.35 -31.74 14.81
C LEU A 218 13.42 -32.90 14.38
N GLY A 219 13.76 -33.64 13.32
CA GLY A 219 12.88 -34.70 12.80
C GLY A 219 11.55 -34.13 12.30
N MET A 220 11.60 -33.05 11.52
CA MET A 220 10.41 -32.32 11.09
C MET A 220 9.47 -33.21 10.26
N VAL A 221 8.21 -33.30 10.68
CA VAL A 221 7.18 -34.09 9.96
C VAL A 221 6.58 -33.25 8.84
N ARG A 222 6.58 -33.78 7.62
CA ARG A 222 5.94 -33.12 6.46
C ARG A 222 4.49 -33.57 6.29
N VAL A 223 3.56 -32.65 6.52
CA VAL A 223 2.12 -32.87 6.35
C VAL A 223 1.74 -32.68 4.88
N PRO A 224 0.89 -33.54 4.28
CA PRO A 224 0.37 -33.30 2.93
C PRO A 224 -0.42 -31.99 2.88
N GLY A 225 -0.20 -31.17 1.85
CA GLY A 225 -0.84 -29.85 1.69
C GLY A 225 0.13 -28.77 1.22
N ILE A 226 -0.40 -27.57 0.99
CA ILE A 226 0.35 -26.36 0.64
C ILE A 226 0.33 -25.38 1.81
N GLY A 227 1.50 -24.98 2.30
CA GLY A 227 1.65 -23.98 3.35
C GLY A 227 2.01 -22.62 2.75
N LEU A 228 1.09 -21.65 2.80
CA LEU A 228 1.32 -20.28 2.34
C LEU A 228 1.73 -19.42 3.53
N VAL A 229 3.01 -19.03 3.60
CA VAL A 229 3.55 -18.18 4.67
C VAL A 229 3.61 -16.74 4.18
N TYR A 230 2.76 -15.88 4.73
CA TYR A 230 2.78 -14.46 4.39
C TYR A 230 3.91 -13.74 5.10
N THR A 231 4.70 -12.97 4.33
CA THR A 231 5.84 -12.21 4.83
C THR A 231 6.01 -10.87 4.11
N ASP A 232 6.44 -9.86 4.84
CA ASP A 232 6.81 -8.56 4.26
C ASP A 232 8.25 -8.56 3.71
N LEU A 233 9.03 -9.63 3.95
CA LEU A 233 10.42 -9.78 3.53
C LEU A 233 10.53 -10.30 2.08
N THR A 234 11.36 -9.64 1.27
CA THR A 234 11.67 -10.06 -0.10
C THR A 234 12.79 -11.10 -0.18
N SER A 235 13.49 -11.35 0.93
CA SER A 235 14.63 -12.26 1.04
C SER A 235 14.71 -12.93 2.40
N GLY A 236 15.31 -14.12 2.46
CA GLY A 236 15.42 -14.91 3.68
C GLY A 236 14.12 -15.57 4.14
N VAL A 237 14.21 -16.30 5.25
CA VAL A 237 13.06 -16.91 5.93
C VAL A 237 12.66 -15.97 7.07
N PRO A 238 11.36 -15.60 7.20
CA PRO A 238 10.93 -14.70 8.25
C PRO A 238 11.03 -15.36 9.64
N ALA A 239 11.34 -14.56 10.66
CA ALA A 239 11.53 -15.04 12.04
C ALA A 239 10.25 -15.65 12.67
N ASN A 240 9.07 -15.29 12.14
CA ASN A 240 7.81 -15.90 12.57
C ASN A 240 7.78 -17.38 12.21
N PHE A 241 8.29 -17.73 11.04
CA PHE A 241 8.31 -19.10 10.56
C PHE A 241 9.33 -19.94 11.32
N SER A 242 10.51 -19.41 11.64
CA SER A 242 11.48 -20.14 12.47
C SER A 242 10.90 -20.47 13.84
N ARG A 243 10.22 -19.52 14.49
CA ARG A 243 9.57 -19.74 15.79
C ARG A 243 8.38 -20.69 15.72
N PHE A 244 7.65 -20.67 14.60
CA PHE A 244 6.58 -21.62 14.33
C PHE A 244 7.14 -23.04 14.28
N VAL A 245 8.18 -23.27 13.48
CA VAL A 245 8.80 -24.59 13.30
C VAL A 245 9.44 -25.12 14.58
N THR A 246 10.03 -24.26 15.41
CA THR A 246 10.61 -24.71 16.70
C THR A 246 9.56 -25.15 17.72
N ASN A 247 8.35 -24.56 17.66
CA ASN A 247 7.25 -24.90 18.58
C ASN A 247 6.41 -26.06 18.05
N LEU A 248 6.25 -26.13 16.74
CA LEU A 248 5.51 -27.15 16.01
C LEU A 248 6.45 -27.70 14.92
N PRO A 249 7.15 -28.82 15.17
CA PRO A 249 8.07 -29.42 14.22
C PRO A 249 7.32 -30.15 13.09
N ALA A 250 6.33 -29.48 12.49
CA ALA A 250 5.55 -29.98 11.38
C ALA A 250 5.21 -28.82 10.43
N PHE A 251 5.44 -29.03 9.14
CA PHE A 251 5.04 -28.08 8.10
C PHE A 251 4.64 -28.81 6.81
N HIS A 252 4.09 -28.08 5.85
CA HIS A 252 3.49 -28.62 4.65
C HIS A 252 4.54 -29.16 3.66
N LYS A 253 4.17 -30.18 2.88
CA LYS A 253 5.03 -30.79 1.85
C LYS A 253 5.51 -29.76 0.82
N VAL A 254 4.64 -28.83 0.42
CA VAL A 254 4.96 -27.67 -0.43
C VAL A 254 4.82 -26.42 0.42
N LEU A 255 5.90 -25.64 0.51
CA LEU A 255 5.94 -24.40 1.28
C LEU A 255 6.15 -23.21 0.34
N VAL A 256 5.30 -22.19 0.44
CA VAL A 256 5.41 -20.98 -0.39
C VAL A 256 5.46 -19.75 0.50
N PHE A 257 6.56 -19.02 0.46
CA PHE A 257 6.69 -17.72 1.10
C PHE A 257 6.09 -16.65 0.19
N VAL A 258 4.92 -16.12 0.55
CA VAL A 258 4.18 -15.13 -0.24
C VAL A 258 4.48 -13.74 0.29
N CYS A 259 5.00 -12.87 -0.57
CA CYS A 259 5.27 -11.47 -0.27
C CYS A 259 4.45 -10.56 -1.20
N VAL A 260 3.46 -9.88 -0.65
CA VAL A 260 2.63 -8.94 -1.43
C VAL A 260 3.26 -7.55 -1.36
N LYS A 261 3.61 -6.98 -2.50
CA LYS A 261 4.17 -5.62 -2.61
C LYS A 261 3.28 -4.76 -3.49
N SER A 262 2.84 -3.63 -2.94
CA SER A 262 2.13 -2.61 -3.71
C SER A 262 3.14 -1.77 -4.50
N VAL A 263 2.90 -1.62 -5.80
CA VAL A 263 3.71 -0.82 -6.72
C VAL A 263 2.89 0.44 -7.09
N PRO A 264 3.51 1.64 -7.25
CA PRO A 264 2.80 2.88 -7.60
C PRO A 264 2.35 2.95 -9.07
N VAL A 265 1.89 1.82 -9.64
CA VAL A 265 1.36 1.71 -11.00
C VAL A 265 -0.11 1.28 -10.93
N PRO A 266 -0.96 1.71 -11.88
CA PRO A 266 -2.40 1.42 -11.85
C PRO A 266 -2.65 -0.08 -11.91
N TYR A 267 -2.12 -0.74 -12.93
CA TYR A 267 -2.24 -2.17 -13.15
C TYR A 267 -0.84 -2.71 -13.37
N VAL A 268 -0.48 -3.79 -12.70
CA VAL A 268 0.72 -4.55 -13.01
C VAL A 268 0.36 -5.53 -14.13
N PHE A 269 1.19 -5.61 -15.16
CA PHE A 269 0.97 -6.57 -16.23
C PHE A 269 0.93 -7.99 -15.65
N PRO A 270 0.01 -8.87 -16.09
CA PRO A 270 -0.12 -10.23 -15.58
C PRO A 270 1.21 -11.00 -15.60
N ALA A 271 2.05 -10.73 -16.60
CA ALA A 271 3.37 -11.32 -16.73
C ALA A 271 4.36 -10.91 -15.63
N GLU A 272 4.23 -9.72 -15.05
CA GLU A 272 5.12 -9.19 -14.01
C GLU A 272 4.52 -9.29 -12.60
N ARG A 273 3.29 -9.80 -12.51
CA ARG A 273 2.52 -9.89 -11.28
C ARG A 273 3.09 -10.91 -10.31
N TYR A 274 3.50 -12.08 -10.81
CA TYR A 274 4.07 -13.17 -10.02
C TYR A 274 5.54 -13.35 -10.34
N LEU A 275 6.38 -13.12 -9.33
CA LEU A 275 7.80 -13.44 -9.36
C LEU A 275 8.03 -14.63 -8.45
N VAL A 276 8.40 -15.77 -9.03
CA VAL A 276 8.63 -17.00 -8.27
C VAL A 276 10.12 -17.32 -8.27
N GLY A 277 10.64 -17.72 -7.12
CA GLY A 277 11.99 -18.24 -6.98
C GLY A 277 11.98 -19.49 -6.10
N ARG A 278 12.98 -20.35 -6.27
CA ARG A 278 13.16 -21.52 -5.39
C ARG A 278 13.90 -21.10 -4.12
N VAL A 279 13.47 -21.64 -2.98
CA VAL A 279 14.11 -21.39 -1.69
C VAL A 279 14.76 -22.69 -1.25
N GLY A 280 16.06 -22.84 -1.56
CA GLY A 280 16.90 -23.95 -1.08
C GLY A 280 17.01 -25.12 -2.02
N PRO A 281 17.55 -26.26 -1.53
CA PRO A 281 17.75 -27.44 -2.33
C PRO A 281 16.43 -27.93 -2.96
N PRO A 282 16.48 -28.50 -4.18
CA PRO A 282 15.28 -28.91 -4.89
C PRO A 282 14.42 -29.92 -4.11
N GLY A 283 15.05 -30.79 -3.31
CA GLY A 283 14.34 -31.77 -2.48
C GLY A 283 13.49 -31.17 -1.36
N HIS A 284 13.70 -29.90 -0.98
CA HIS A 284 12.95 -29.27 0.10
C HIS A 284 11.59 -28.69 -0.35
N ARG A 285 11.33 -28.58 -1.66
CA ARG A 285 10.04 -28.13 -2.25
C ARG A 285 9.50 -26.82 -1.64
N SER A 286 10.42 -25.90 -1.38
CA SER A 286 10.11 -24.57 -0.85
C SER A 286 10.28 -23.52 -1.94
N TYR A 287 9.30 -22.64 -2.07
CA TYR A 287 9.23 -21.59 -3.07
C TYR A 287 9.04 -20.23 -2.42
N ARG A 288 9.46 -19.18 -3.11
CA ARG A 288 9.16 -17.79 -2.77
C ARG A 288 8.36 -17.21 -3.91
N CYS A 289 7.27 -16.54 -3.58
CA CYS A 289 6.46 -15.81 -4.54
C CYS A 289 6.32 -14.35 -4.09
N ILE A 290 6.80 -13.42 -4.91
CA ILE A 290 6.55 -11.99 -4.74
C ILE A 290 5.40 -11.62 -5.67
N VAL A 291 4.29 -11.19 -5.07
CA VAL A 291 3.10 -10.74 -5.77
C VAL A 291 3.14 -9.22 -5.84
N ARG A 292 3.28 -8.68 -7.05
CA ARG A 292 3.24 -7.24 -7.29
C ARG A 292 1.81 -6.83 -7.60
N SER A 293 1.26 -5.97 -6.77
CA SER A 293 -0.08 -5.41 -6.97
C SER A 293 0.02 -3.93 -7.29
N GLY A 294 -0.58 -3.52 -8.40
CA GLY A 294 -0.87 -2.12 -8.67
C GLY A 294 -1.96 -1.60 -7.74
N TYR A 295 -2.13 -0.28 -7.69
CA TYR A 295 -3.16 0.34 -6.85
C TYR A 295 -4.59 0.16 -7.37
N ARG A 296 -4.79 -0.34 -8.61
CA ARG A 296 -6.09 -0.73 -9.17
C ARG A 296 -6.27 -2.25 -9.31
N ASP A 297 -5.30 -3.05 -8.89
CA ASP A 297 -5.37 -4.51 -8.94
C ASP A 297 -6.21 -5.01 -7.74
N VAL A 298 -7.50 -5.27 -7.98
CA VAL A 298 -8.41 -5.82 -6.98
C VAL A 298 -8.30 -7.34 -6.98
N HIS A 299 -7.95 -7.92 -5.83
CA HIS A 299 -8.01 -9.36 -5.61
C HIS A 299 -9.45 -9.73 -5.30
N GLN A 300 -10.19 -10.23 -6.30
CA GLN A 300 -11.64 -10.44 -6.17
C GLN A 300 -11.97 -11.59 -5.20
N ASP A 301 -11.23 -12.71 -5.24
CA ASP A 301 -11.47 -13.89 -4.37
C ASP A 301 -10.19 -14.65 -3.99
N VAL A 302 -10.15 -15.25 -2.78
CA VAL A 302 -8.99 -16.05 -2.31
C VAL A 302 -8.77 -17.27 -3.20
N ASP A 303 -9.84 -17.95 -3.60
CA ASP A 303 -9.76 -19.15 -4.46
C ASP A 303 -9.16 -18.81 -5.83
N SER A 304 -9.45 -17.61 -6.34
CA SER A 304 -8.86 -17.11 -7.59
C SER A 304 -7.36 -16.85 -7.43
N PHE A 305 -6.95 -16.27 -6.29
CA PHE A 305 -5.55 -16.02 -5.97
C PHE A 305 -4.76 -17.32 -5.79
N GLU A 306 -5.31 -18.31 -5.08
CA GLU A 306 -4.68 -19.61 -4.90
C GLU A 306 -4.46 -20.31 -6.25
N THR A 307 -5.47 -20.28 -7.13
CA THR A 307 -5.39 -20.89 -8.46
C THR A 307 -4.31 -20.22 -9.31
N GLU A 308 -4.29 -18.88 -9.34
CA GLU A 308 -3.28 -18.10 -10.09
C GLU A 308 -1.86 -18.32 -9.55
N LEU A 309 -1.72 -18.43 -8.23
CA LEU A 309 -0.44 -18.74 -7.57
C LEU A 309 0.06 -20.15 -7.92
N ILE A 310 -0.82 -21.15 -7.92
CA ILE A 310 -0.48 -22.53 -8.24
C ILE A 310 -0.12 -22.68 -9.71
N GLU A 311 -0.87 -22.03 -10.62
CA GLU A 311 -0.53 -21.99 -12.05
C GLU A 311 0.83 -21.34 -12.29
N SER A 312 1.10 -20.23 -11.59
CA SER A 312 2.41 -19.59 -11.61
C SER A 312 3.51 -20.54 -11.13
N LEU A 313 3.33 -21.21 -9.99
CA LEU A 313 4.29 -22.21 -9.50
C LEU A 313 4.52 -23.36 -10.49
N ALA A 314 3.46 -23.88 -11.10
CA ALA A 314 3.54 -24.94 -12.10
C ALA A 314 4.33 -24.50 -13.34
N MET A 315 4.11 -23.27 -13.83
CA MET A 315 4.89 -22.69 -14.93
C MET A 315 6.37 -22.53 -14.55
N PHE A 316 6.67 -22.06 -13.34
CA PHE A 316 8.05 -21.96 -12.86
C PHE A 316 8.77 -23.30 -12.82
N ILE A 317 8.10 -24.36 -12.34
CA ILE A 317 8.69 -25.71 -12.26
C ILE A 317 9.08 -26.20 -13.66
N LYS A 318 8.18 -26.05 -14.64
CA LYS A 318 8.46 -26.40 -16.05
C LYS A 318 9.62 -25.59 -16.62
N LEU A 319 9.60 -24.27 -16.42
CA LEU A 319 10.61 -23.36 -16.96
C LEU A 319 12.00 -23.61 -16.35
N ASN A 320 12.08 -23.76 -15.03
CA ASN A 320 13.35 -24.00 -14.32
C ASN A 320 14.02 -25.32 -14.73
N ALA A 321 13.23 -26.34 -15.07
CA ALA A 321 13.77 -27.60 -15.59
C ALA A 321 14.33 -27.48 -17.01
N SER A 322 13.70 -26.64 -17.85
CA SER A 322 14.25 -26.29 -19.16
C SER A 322 15.61 -25.60 -19.03
N TYR A 323 15.80 -24.73 -18.02
CA TYR A 323 17.10 -24.08 -17.76
C TYR A 323 18.19 -25.06 -17.32
N ARG A 324 17.87 -26.02 -16.44
CA ARG A 324 18.84 -27.05 -16.04
C ARG A 324 19.36 -27.88 -17.21
N CYS A 325 18.56 -28.06 -18.27
CA CYS A 325 19.03 -28.72 -19.49
C CYS A 325 20.03 -27.86 -20.29
N SER A 326 19.95 -26.53 -20.23
CA SER A 326 20.86 -25.64 -20.96
C SER A 326 22.21 -25.43 -20.27
N GLU A 327 22.26 -25.37 -18.94
CA GLU A 327 23.51 -25.14 -18.18
C GLU A 327 24.46 -26.35 -18.13
N VAL A 328 24.00 -27.56 -18.50
CA VAL A 328 24.87 -28.75 -18.62
C VAL A 328 25.94 -28.59 -19.71
N SER A 329 25.90 -27.51 -20.51
CA SER A 329 26.87 -27.22 -21.57
C SER A 329 28.06 -26.34 -21.15
N GLN A 330 28.06 -25.69 -19.98
CA GLN A 330 29.20 -24.86 -19.53
C GLN A 330 29.44 -24.98 -18.02
N SER A 331 30.42 -25.84 -17.69
CA SER A 331 31.32 -25.84 -16.52
C SER A 331 30.80 -25.38 -15.15
N ALA A 332 30.91 -26.31 -14.21
CA ALA A 332 30.77 -26.13 -12.77
C ALA A 332 31.76 -25.10 -12.19
N THR A 333 31.23 -24.08 -11.51
CA THR A 333 31.88 -23.39 -10.38
C THR A 333 30.90 -23.32 -9.23
N LEU A 334 31.31 -23.86 -8.08
CA LEU A 334 30.62 -23.77 -6.80
C LEU A 334 30.75 -22.34 -6.27
N GLU A 335 29.86 -21.44 -6.66
CA GLU A 335 29.61 -20.21 -5.92
C GLU A 335 28.15 -20.18 -5.44
N GLU A 336 27.99 -19.77 -4.19
CA GLU A 336 26.76 -19.59 -3.42
C GLU A 336 25.73 -18.70 -4.18
N TRP A 337 24.94 -19.30 -5.07
CA TRP A 337 23.90 -18.57 -5.80
C TRP A 337 22.54 -18.79 -5.14
N GLU A 338 22.00 -17.79 -4.43
CA GLU A 338 20.55 -17.73 -4.18
C GLU A 338 19.87 -17.63 -5.55
N PRO A 339 19.13 -18.65 -6.04
CA PRO A 339 18.58 -18.61 -7.39
C PRO A 339 17.67 -17.39 -7.53
N GLY A 340 17.99 -16.53 -8.51
CA GLY A 340 17.28 -15.29 -8.77
C GLY A 340 15.78 -15.53 -9.00
N LEU A 341 14.95 -14.53 -8.69
CA LEU A 341 13.52 -14.63 -8.97
C LEU A 341 13.26 -14.63 -10.48
N THR A 342 12.40 -15.54 -10.91
CA THR A 342 11.94 -15.65 -12.30
C THR A 342 10.58 -14.99 -12.44
N VAL A 343 10.45 -14.14 -13.45
CA VAL A 343 9.18 -13.51 -13.84
C VAL A 343 8.35 -14.54 -14.60
N ILE A 344 7.08 -14.72 -14.22
CA ILE A 344 6.21 -15.68 -14.88
C ILE A 344 5.20 -14.95 -15.76
N GLY A 345 5.46 -14.98 -17.07
CA GLY A 345 4.53 -14.56 -18.09
C GLY A 345 3.28 -15.43 -18.12
N SER A 346 2.13 -14.93 -17.65
CA SER A 346 0.85 -15.65 -17.65
C SER A 346 0.18 -15.81 -19.04
N ASN A 347 0.86 -15.41 -20.13
CA ASN A 347 0.27 -15.42 -21.48
C ASN A 347 0.68 -16.58 -22.40
N THR A 348 1.54 -17.51 -21.99
CA THR A 348 2.05 -18.54 -22.93
C THR A 348 1.07 -19.68 -23.25
N LEU A 349 -0.08 -19.76 -22.57
CA LEU A 349 -1.06 -20.85 -22.76
C LEU A 349 -2.39 -20.42 -23.42
N ARG A 350 -2.52 -19.16 -23.88
CA ARG A 350 -3.74 -18.66 -24.57
C ARG A 350 -3.60 -18.42 -26.08
N ASP A 351 -2.44 -18.64 -26.69
CA ASP A 351 -2.20 -18.34 -28.11
C ASP A 351 -2.52 -19.49 -29.11
N HIS A 352 -3.15 -20.58 -28.66
CA HIS A 352 -3.76 -21.56 -29.58
C HIS A 352 -5.28 -21.39 -29.67
N ALA A 353 -5.74 -20.17 -29.96
CA ALA A 353 -7.08 -19.97 -30.51
C ALA A 353 -7.12 -18.71 -31.39
N SER A 354 -7.52 -18.91 -32.65
CA SER A 354 -7.82 -17.95 -33.72
C SER A 354 -6.66 -17.43 -34.55
N TYR A 355 -6.67 -17.92 -35.79
CA TYR A 355 -5.96 -17.43 -36.96
C TYR A 355 -6.46 -16.03 -37.38
N ASP A 356 -5.54 -15.33 -38.06
CA ASP A 356 -5.73 -14.31 -39.09
C ASP A 356 -6.02 -12.86 -38.61
N TRP A 357 -5.06 -11.96 -38.81
CA TRP A 357 -5.09 -10.98 -39.91
C TRP A 357 -3.72 -10.26 -40.03
N ARG A 358 -3.28 -10.08 -41.27
CA ARG A 358 -2.16 -9.22 -41.69
C ARG A 358 -2.50 -7.75 -41.42
N ASP A 359 -1.58 -6.98 -40.85
CA ASP A 359 -0.91 -5.89 -41.58
C ASP A 359 0.18 -5.22 -40.72
N GLY A 360 1.27 -4.83 -41.38
CA GLY A 360 2.53 -4.49 -40.74
C GLY A 360 2.68 -3.03 -40.32
N VAL A 361 3.51 -2.80 -39.30
CA VAL A 361 4.25 -1.55 -39.11
C VAL A 361 5.63 -1.89 -38.51
N ARG A 362 6.69 -1.46 -39.21
CA ARG A 362 8.10 -1.49 -38.81
C ARG A 362 8.39 -0.38 -37.78
N HIS A 363 9.57 -0.48 -37.16
CA HIS A 363 10.38 0.52 -36.43
C HIS A 363 10.38 0.38 -34.89
N SER A 364 11.51 0.41 -34.18
CA SER A 364 12.93 0.51 -34.55
C SER A 364 13.74 0.10 -33.32
N ALA A 365 14.80 -0.69 -33.52
CA ALA A 365 15.87 -0.85 -32.56
C ALA A 365 16.74 0.41 -32.57
N ALA A 366 16.95 1.02 -31.41
CA ALA A 366 17.95 2.06 -31.21
C ALA A 366 19.07 1.49 -30.33
N SER A 367 20.12 1.05 -31.00
CA SER A 367 21.46 0.82 -30.44
C SER A 367 22.09 2.15 -30.08
N VAL A 368 22.61 2.27 -28.84
CA VAL A 368 23.55 3.32 -28.46
C VAL A 368 24.86 2.64 -28.09
N GLU A 369 25.89 2.92 -28.90
CA GLU A 369 27.28 2.53 -28.70
C GLU A 369 27.90 3.35 -27.55
N VAL A 370 28.69 2.68 -26.70
CA VAL A 370 29.46 3.32 -25.62
C VAL A 370 30.92 3.44 -26.07
N ALA A 371 31.43 4.67 -26.06
CA ALA A 371 32.83 4.99 -26.29
C ALA A 371 33.68 4.79 -25.01
N ASP A 372 34.93 4.39 -25.24
CA ASP A 372 35.94 3.90 -24.31
C ASP A 372 36.83 5.02 -23.74
N SER A 373 37.17 4.97 -22.44
CA SER A 373 38.49 5.30 -21.84
C SER A 373 38.48 5.55 -20.31
N PRO A 374 39.63 5.39 -19.60
CA PRO A 374 39.69 4.72 -18.30
C PRO A 374 40.16 5.60 -17.13
N GLY A 375 39.90 5.13 -15.90
CA GLY A 375 40.69 5.46 -14.71
C GLY A 375 39.88 6.01 -13.53
N GLY A 376 39.82 5.27 -12.43
CA GLY A 376 39.29 5.77 -11.16
C GLY A 376 38.87 4.66 -10.20
N THR A 377 39.79 4.26 -9.33
CA THR A 377 39.59 3.41 -8.14
C THR A 377 38.39 3.84 -7.29
N GLY A 378 37.50 2.89 -7.01
CA GLY A 378 36.41 3.02 -6.03
C GLY A 378 35.74 1.67 -5.79
N LEU A 379 36.18 0.97 -4.74
CA LEU A 379 35.43 -0.12 -4.13
C LEU A 379 34.16 0.47 -3.52
N GLU A 380 32.97 0.06 -3.98
CA GLU A 380 31.83 -0.20 -3.09
C GLU A 380 30.66 -0.91 -3.79
N TYR A 381 30.02 -1.73 -2.97
CA TYR A 381 29.13 -2.86 -3.21
C TYR A 381 27.76 -2.46 -3.80
N ASN A 382 27.30 -3.18 -4.83
CA ASN A 382 25.88 -3.16 -5.20
C ASN A 382 25.44 -4.56 -5.67
N SER A 383 24.90 -5.37 -4.75
CA SER A 383 24.26 -6.64 -5.09
C SER A 383 22.91 -6.39 -5.77
N SER A 384 22.95 -6.03 -7.06
CA SER A 384 21.76 -5.95 -7.90
C SER A 384 21.21 -7.36 -8.12
N LYS A 385 20.10 -7.70 -7.46
CA LYS A 385 19.35 -8.92 -7.71
C LYS A 385 18.73 -8.84 -9.12
N GLN A 386 19.36 -9.51 -10.08
CA GLN A 386 18.85 -9.56 -11.45
C GLN A 386 17.55 -10.36 -11.51
N VAL A 387 16.56 -9.78 -12.18
CA VAL A 387 15.30 -10.41 -12.55
C VAL A 387 15.43 -10.83 -14.01
N ARG A 388 15.32 -12.13 -14.30
CA ARG A 388 15.53 -12.68 -15.65
C ARG A 388 14.19 -12.71 -16.43
N PHE A 389 14.19 -12.18 -17.66
CA PHE A 389 13.05 -12.15 -18.59
C PHE A 389 13.36 -13.03 -19.81
N PHE A 390 12.45 -13.92 -20.24
CA PHE A 390 12.67 -14.75 -21.44
C PHE A 390 11.41 -15.10 -22.23
N ILE A 391 11.59 -15.24 -23.56
CA ILE A 391 10.67 -15.68 -24.62
C ILE A 391 11.26 -16.97 -25.23
N ASP A 392 10.37 -17.89 -25.63
CA ASP A 392 10.60 -19.30 -26.01
C ASP A 392 11.58 -19.58 -27.15
N SER A 393 12.30 -20.71 -27.01
CA SER A 393 12.29 -21.84 -27.96
C SER A 393 13.29 -22.93 -27.53
N LEU A 394 12.94 -23.97 -26.75
CA LEU A 394 13.90 -25.06 -26.46
C LEU A 394 13.31 -26.47 -26.24
N VAL A 395 14.09 -27.43 -26.73
CA VAL A 395 13.93 -28.90 -26.67
C VAL A 395 14.30 -29.43 -25.28
N VAL A 396 13.49 -30.32 -24.72
CA VAL A 396 13.64 -30.88 -23.35
C VAL A 396 14.28 -32.28 -23.39
N SER A 397 15.11 -32.60 -22.39
CA SER A 397 15.74 -33.92 -22.19
C SER A 397 14.85 -34.86 -21.34
N PRO A 398 14.73 -36.16 -21.67
CA PRO A 398 13.75 -37.09 -21.06
C PRO A 398 13.95 -37.42 -19.56
N GLU A 399 15.13 -37.16 -18.99
CA GLU A 399 15.38 -37.36 -17.55
C GLU A 399 14.90 -36.19 -16.70
N ALA A 400 15.01 -34.96 -17.22
CA ALA A 400 14.49 -33.77 -16.58
C ALA A 400 12.95 -33.80 -16.53
N ASP A 401 12.31 -34.38 -17.55
CA ASP A 401 10.86 -34.55 -17.61
C ASP A 401 10.29 -35.40 -16.48
N LYS A 402 11.00 -36.47 -16.06
CA LYS A 402 10.54 -37.33 -14.95
C LYS A 402 10.55 -36.61 -13.61
N GLN A 403 11.60 -35.86 -13.31
CA GLN A 403 11.71 -35.10 -12.06
C GLN A 403 10.68 -33.96 -12.01
N VAL A 404 10.43 -33.30 -13.15
CA VAL A 404 9.39 -32.27 -13.29
C VAL A 404 8.00 -32.85 -13.10
N ALA A 405 7.73 -33.99 -13.73
CA ALA A 405 6.44 -34.67 -13.61
C ALA A 405 6.15 -35.04 -12.15
N GLU A 406 7.15 -35.57 -11.42
CA GLU A 406 7.01 -35.91 -10.00
C GLU A 406 6.76 -34.65 -9.12
N GLU A 407 7.48 -33.54 -9.38
CA GLU A 407 7.25 -32.28 -8.67
C GLU A 407 5.85 -31.71 -8.95
N LEU A 408 5.39 -31.78 -10.19
CA LEU A 408 4.08 -31.29 -10.59
C LEU A 408 2.94 -32.15 -10.04
N GLU A 409 3.10 -33.47 -10.06
CA GLU A 409 2.15 -34.41 -9.45
C GLU A 409 2.06 -34.19 -7.93
N ALA A 410 3.20 -33.98 -7.27
CA ALA A 410 3.21 -33.65 -5.85
C ALA A 410 2.55 -32.30 -5.54
N LEU A 411 2.68 -31.30 -6.41
CA LEU A 411 1.98 -30.02 -6.29
C LEU A 411 0.47 -30.20 -6.44
N ALA A 412 0.03 -31.03 -7.40
CA ALA A 412 -1.38 -31.36 -7.59
C ALA A 412 -1.95 -32.11 -6.38
N ALA A 413 -1.26 -33.13 -5.88
CA ALA A 413 -1.66 -33.87 -4.68
C ALA A 413 -1.66 -32.97 -3.43
N ALA A 414 -0.72 -32.03 -3.32
CA ALA A 414 -0.70 -31.05 -2.23
C ALA A 414 -1.88 -30.07 -2.32
N ARG A 415 -2.29 -29.67 -3.54
CA ARG A 415 -3.49 -28.84 -3.75
C ARG A 415 -4.75 -29.58 -3.31
N GLU A 416 -4.89 -30.86 -3.64
CA GLU A 416 -6.04 -31.69 -3.24
C GLU A 416 -6.13 -31.88 -1.73
N ALA A 417 -4.99 -31.96 -1.04
CA ALA A 417 -4.93 -32.05 0.41
C ALA A 417 -5.29 -30.73 1.15
N GLY A 418 -5.33 -29.60 0.44
CA GLY A 418 -5.73 -28.30 0.96
C GLY A 418 -4.57 -27.32 1.23
N THR A 419 -4.95 -26.04 1.36
CA THR A 419 -4.06 -24.91 1.62
C THR A 419 -4.20 -24.43 3.06
N ALA A 420 -3.07 -24.17 3.72
CA ALA A 420 -3.02 -23.56 5.04
C ALA A 420 -2.27 -22.23 4.96
N PHE A 421 -2.83 -21.19 5.57
CA PHE A 421 -2.28 -19.85 5.55
C PHE A 421 -1.62 -19.53 6.89
N ILE A 422 -0.33 -19.24 6.88
CA ILE A 422 0.44 -18.91 8.06
C ILE A 422 0.73 -17.40 8.03
N LEU A 423 0.21 -16.68 9.04
CA LEU A 423 0.37 -15.23 9.15
C LEU A 423 1.05 -14.86 10.46
N GLY A 424 2.05 -13.97 10.39
CA GLY A 424 2.71 -13.44 11.58
C GLY A 424 1.85 -12.41 12.30
N HIS A 425 1.46 -12.70 13.54
CA HIS A 425 0.75 -11.77 14.40
C HIS A 425 1.73 -11.05 15.34
N SER A 426 2.07 -9.81 15.00
CA SER A 426 3.12 -9.03 15.68
C SER A 426 2.59 -8.29 16.91
N HIS A 427 3.11 -8.61 18.08
CA HIS A 427 2.91 -7.86 19.32
C HIS A 427 4.15 -7.01 19.62
N VAL A 428 4.00 -5.69 19.58
CA VAL A 428 5.13 -4.77 19.80
C VAL A 428 5.26 -4.46 21.30
N GLN A 429 6.47 -4.62 21.84
CA GLN A 429 6.86 -4.32 23.21
C GLN A 429 8.11 -3.42 23.21
N CYS A 430 8.32 -2.65 24.28
CA CYS A 430 9.52 -1.83 24.44
C CYS A 430 10.63 -2.60 25.16
N LYS A 431 11.89 -2.34 24.80
CA LYS A 431 13.03 -2.78 25.63
C LYS A 431 12.97 -2.18 27.05
N PRO A 432 13.33 -2.93 28.11
CA PRO A 432 13.47 -2.39 29.46
C PRO A 432 14.54 -1.29 29.45
N GLY A 433 14.19 -0.09 29.94
CA GLY A 433 15.05 1.11 29.88
C GLY A 433 14.74 2.09 28.74
N SER A 434 13.74 1.80 27.89
CA SER A 434 13.32 2.72 26.82
C SER A 434 12.74 4.04 27.36
N SER A 435 12.99 5.13 26.63
CA SER A 435 12.46 6.46 26.97
C SER A 435 10.93 6.47 27.02
N VAL A 436 10.37 7.39 27.82
CA VAL A 436 8.92 7.55 27.99
C VAL A 436 8.22 7.78 26.64
N VAL A 437 8.86 8.52 25.73
CA VAL A 437 8.34 8.76 24.38
C VAL A 437 8.18 7.47 23.61
N LYS A 438 9.20 6.58 23.60
CA LYS A 438 9.12 5.28 22.92
C LYS A 438 8.02 4.39 23.52
N LYS A 439 7.88 4.40 24.84
CA LYS A 439 6.79 3.69 25.53
C LYS A 439 5.42 4.18 25.09
N LEU A 440 5.24 5.51 25.01
CA LEU A 440 4.00 6.11 24.55
C LEU A 440 3.70 5.80 23.07
N THR A 441 4.72 5.81 22.21
CA THR A 441 4.58 5.39 20.80
C THR A 441 4.10 3.95 20.69
N VAL A 442 4.66 3.01 21.45
CA VAL A 442 4.25 1.60 21.42
C VAL A 442 2.84 1.39 21.97
N VAL A 443 2.47 2.08 23.05
CA VAL A 443 1.09 2.06 23.58
C VAL A 443 0.11 2.63 22.54
N GLY A 444 0.44 3.77 21.93
CA GLY A 444 -0.36 4.37 20.87
C GLY A 444 -0.52 3.45 19.66
N TYR A 445 0.56 2.80 19.22
CA TYR A 445 0.50 1.81 18.15
C TYR A 445 -0.39 0.61 18.50
N ASN A 446 -0.24 0.03 19.69
CA ASN A 446 -1.05 -1.10 20.13
C ASN A 446 -2.53 -0.71 20.25
N PHE A 447 -2.82 0.51 20.71
CA PHE A 447 -4.18 1.05 20.73
C PHE A 447 -4.76 1.20 19.31
N LEU A 448 -4.03 1.86 18.40
CA LEU A 448 -4.45 2.02 17.00
C LEU A 448 -4.65 0.67 16.33
N ARG A 449 -3.71 -0.26 16.49
CA ARG A 449 -3.78 -1.62 15.95
C ARG A 449 -5.00 -2.39 16.45
N ARG A 450 -5.38 -2.25 17.72
CA ARG A 450 -6.54 -2.93 18.30
C ARG A 450 -7.88 -2.34 17.85
N ASN A 451 -7.91 -1.05 17.52
CA ASN A 451 -9.12 -0.36 17.04
C ASN A 451 -9.24 -0.37 15.50
N CYS A 452 -8.14 -0.63 14.79
CA CYS A 452 -8.10 -0.75 13.33
C CYS A 452 -8.12 -2.21 12.89
N ARG A 453 -8.33 -2.46 11.59
CA ARG A 453 -8.44 -3.83 11.06
C ARG A 453 -7.08 -4.53 11.01
N GLY A 454 -7.10 -5.82 11.33
CA GLY A 454 -5.95 -6.72 11.22
C GLY A 454 -5.55 -7.03 9.77
N PRO A 455 -4.32 -7.51 9.54
CA PRO A 455 -3.81 -7.88 8.22
C PRO A 455 -4.55 -9.09 7.60
N ASP A 456 -5.08 -9.98 8.44
CA ASP A 456 -5.89 -11.16 8.10
C ASP A 456 -7.19 -10.77 7.37
N VAL A 457 -7.90 -9.76 7.88
CA VAL A 457 -9.15 -9.25 7.29
C VAL A 457 -8.90 -8.55 5.94
N VAL A 458 -7.69 -8.03 5.73
CA VAL A 458 -7.31 -7.35 4.47
C VAL A 458 -6.97 -8.36 3.37
N LEU A 459 -6.33 -9.47 3.73
CA LEU A 459 -6.01 -10.56 2.81
C LEU A 459 -7.21 -11.49 2.53
N ARG A 460 -8.37 -11.26 3.18
CA ARG A 460 -9.62 -12.03 3.05
C ARG A 460 -9.47 -13.54 3.27
N VAL A 461 -8.46 -13.96 4.03
CA VAL A 461 -8.14 -15.38 4.22
C VAL A 461 -9.28 -16.12 4.96
N PRO A 462 -9.68 -17.32 4.52
CA PRO A 462 -10.68 -18.12 5.22
C PRO A 462 -10.22 -18.41 6.66
N PRO A 463 -11.06 -18.15 7.68
CA PRO A 463 -10.66 -18.32 9.08
C PRO A 463 -10.41 -19.79 9.45
N ALA A 464 -10.96 -20.75 8.69
CA ALA A 464 -10.83 -22.18 8.95
C ALA A 464 -9.42 -22.74 8.63
N SER A 465 -8.66 -22.08 7.76
CA SER A 465 -7.31 -22.51 7.33
C SER A 465 -6.21 -21.52 7.73
N LEU A 466 -6.54 -20.51 8.56
CA LEU A 466 -5.61 -19.50 9.03
C LEU A 466 -4.92 -19.94 10.32
N LEU A 467 -3.59 -19.93 10.32
CA LEU A 467 -2.74 -20.16 11.49
C LEU A 467 -1.97 -18.87 11.81
N GLU A 468 -2.34 -18.24 12.92
CA GLU A 468 -1.67 -17.03 13.40
C GLU A 468 -0.49 -17.37 14.30
N VAL A 469 0.69 -16.90 13.93
CA VAL A 469 1.91 -17.10 14.71
C VAL A 469 2.22 -15.82 15.47
N GLY A 470 2.00 -15.85 16.78
CA GLY A 470 2.33 -14.74 17.68
C GLY A 470 3.83 -14.48 17.76
N MET A 471 4.25 -13.26 17.46
CA MET A 471 5.63 -12.80 17.60
C MET A 471 5.72 -11.55 18.44
N VAL A 472 6.62 -11.55 19.42
CA VAL A 472 6.92 -10.36 20.22
C VAL A 472 8.07 -9.59 19.56
N TYR A 473 7.78 -8.37 19.15
CA TYR A 473 8.75 -7.44 18.57
C TYR A 473 9.21 -6.49 19.66
N VAL A 474 10.50 -6.50 19.97
CA VAL A 474 11.05 -5.64 21.03
C VAL A 474 11.77 -4.46 20.39
N LEU A 475 11.10 -3.30 20.40
CA LEU A 475 11.55 -2.04 19.80
C LEU A 475 12.37 -1.17 20.76
#